data_AF-A0A8T7K810-F1
#
_entry.id   AF-A0A8T7K810-F1
#
_cell.length_a   1.000
_cell.length_b   1.000
_cell.length_c   1.000
_cell.angle_alpha   90.00
_cell.angle_beta   90.00
_cell.angle_gamma   90.00
#
_symmetry.space_group_name_H-M   'P 1'
#
loop_
_entity.id
_entity.type
_entity.pdbx_description
1 polymer ?
#
loop_
_entity_poly.entity_id
_entity_poly.type
_entity_poly.pdbx_seq_one_letter_code
_entity_poly.pdbx_strand_id
1 'polypeptide(L)'
;MQSMSQSPREQPKSAIMGLLIAVIFVVLVLWGGFPTGERVTPFVISLVVFIGVTFVFGLAVWHLLVRPLPAGHKQPQPLLLTAAQRQWMALLLLVSSISLTIGSLWDEIWHRQYGIPFGDDFFWRPHLMMYAGLLITIVLAMIGWYIVLRQGQGTLQQRFRANPVFGLIVLVGTFLIYALPTDPIWHQIMGGDISAWSIPHVLFAINFSLIMISGVAIYMTIFPAQPWRSLLRFQMRDLIPLASAAFVSIMPILLLTSEWDGPDPSVVANAAVLNRPDWLFPALLAFTAAFVGLLANHTLRTYGGATAAAVLSLIIRVLMLSAFQAQGITANAWLLLLPPALTLDVWYGLWTRRTGEAPPLWQAVLAIVAGMGVSLLFMGSLYVYPSVTLASAVPMLLSSVVAAWIAGWLARTIGDYVALSNKQAIVEAREARWWLSPLVFALAAAFIAWFMVTAAPPIL
;
A
#
# COMPACT_ATOMS: atom_id res chain seq x y z
N MET A 1 -42.46 -20.40 24.67
CA MET A 1 -41.22 -19.93 25.34
C MET A 1 -40.09 -19.97 24.32
N GLN A 2 -39.83 -18.86 23.62
CA GLN A 2 -38.68 -18.72 22.72
C GLN A 2 -37.47 -18.34 23.58
N SER A 3 -36.42 -19.16 23.57
CA SER A 3 -35.19 -18.85 24.27
C SER A 3 -34.55 -17.63 23.61
N MET A 4 -34.52 -16.50 24.32
CA MET A 4 -33.67 -15.36 23.98
C MET A 4 -32.22 -15.87 23.98
N SER A 5 -31.68 -16.18 22.80
CA SER A 5 -30.26 -16.45 22.66
C SER A 5 -29.53 -15.15 22.96
N GLN A 6 -28.90 -15.11 24.13
CA GLN A 6 -28.03 -14.01 24.50
C GLN A 6 -26.90 -13.97 23.46
N SER A 7 -26.92 -12.94 22.61
CA SER A 7 -25.83 -12.73 21.66
C SER A 7 -24.53 -12.61 22.47
N PRO A 8 -23.50 -13.41 22.18
CA PRO A 8 -22.24 -13.35 22.92
C PRO A 8 -21.72 -11.90 22.92
N ARG A 9 -21.32 -11.39 24.10
CA ARG A 9 -20.75 -10.05 24.26
C ARG A 9 -19.49 -9.92 23.39
N GLU A 10 -19.60 -9.34 22.21
CA GLU A 10 -18.50 -9.10 21.26
C GLU A 10 -17.52 -7.97 21.69
N GLN A 11 -17.48 -7.59 22.96
CA GLN A 11 -16.76 -6.40 23.43
C GLN A 11 -15.21 -6.47 23.49
N PRO A 12 -14.50 -7.61 23.63
CA PRO A 12 -13.05 -7.56 23.81
C PRO A 12 -12.25 -7.30 22.52
N LYS A 13 -12.81 -7.52 21.32
CA LYS A 13 -12.03 -7.49 20.07
C LYS A 13 -11.60 -6.08 19.64
N SER A 14 -12.45 -5.08 19.82
CA SER A 14 -12.15 -3.70 19.40
C SER A 14 -11.11 -3.03 20.28
N ALA A 15 -11.17 -3.25 21.59
CA ALA A 15 -10.20 -2.71 22.55
C ALA A 15 -8.78 -3.26 22.28
N ILE A 16 -8.66 -4.57 22.03
CA ILE A 16 -7.38 -5.21 21.68
C ILE A 16 -6.82 -4.61 20.39
N MET A 17 -7.65 -4.44 19.36
CA MET A 17 -7.22 -3.85 18.09
C MET A 17 -6.75 -2.40 18.24
N GLY A 18 -7.47 -1.59 19.03
CA GLY A 18 -7.07 -0.22 19.35
C GLY A 18 -5.72 -0.15 20.09
N LEU A 19 -5.51 -1.04 21.06
CA LEU A 19 -4.23 -1.15 21.77
C LEU A 19 -3.09 -1.55 20.84
N LEU A 20 -3.30 -2.54 19.96
CA LEU A 20 -2.28 -2.98 18.99
C LEU A 20 -1.88 -1.85 18.02
N ILE A 21 -2.86 -1.09 17.53
CA ILE A 21 -2.58 0.08 16.68
C ILE A 21 -1.74 1.10 17.45
N ALA A 22 -2.11 1.43 18.69
CA ALA A 22 -1.35 2.36 19.52
C ALA A 22 0.10 1.89 19.75
N VAL A 23 0.30 0.60 20.03
CA VAL A 23 1.65 0.01 20.18
C VAL A 23 2.46 0.14 18.89
N ILE A 24 1.85 -0.14 17.72
CA ILE A 24 2.52 0.03 16.43
C ILE A 24 2.94 1.49 16.21
N PHE A 25 2.07 2.46 16.51
CA PHE A 25 2.40 3.88 16.41
C PHE A 25 3.57 4.27 17.32
N VAL A 26 3.57 3.80 18.58
CA VAL A 26 4.67 4.05 19.52
C VAL A 26 5.97 3.45 18.99
N VAL A 27 5.95 2.22 18.50
CA VAL A 27 7.13 1.56 17.94
C VAL A 27 7.66 2.29 16.71
N LEU A 28 6.78 2.73 15.80
CA LEU A 28 7.17 3.52 14.64
C LEU A 28 7.80 4.86 15.04
N VAL A 29 7.25 5.54 16.04
CA VAL A 29 7.85 6.77 16.60
C VAL A 29 9.24 6.48 17.18
N LEU A 30 9.38 5.41 17.96
CA LEU A 30 10.66 5.05 18.57
C LEU A 30 11.73 4.74 17.51
N TRP A 31 11.35 4.07 16.41
CA TRP A 31 12.28 3.74 15.33
C TRP A 31 12.50 4.88 14.32
N GLY A 32 11.53 5.76 14.16
CA GLY A 32 11.62 6.97 13.35
C GLY A 32 12.40 8.11 14.04
N GLY A 33 12.69 7.96 15.33
CA GLY A 33 13.44 8.92 16.13
C GLY A 33 12.54 9.85 16.95
N PHE A 34 12.97 10.16 18.17
CA PHE A 34 12.30 11.09 19.06
C PHE A 34 13.12 12.39 19.13
N PRO A 35 12.49 13.58 18.94
CA PRO A 35 13.22 14.84 19.00
C PRO A 35 13.73 15.13 20.41
N THR A 36 14.74 16.00 20.52
CA THR A 36 15.26 16.48 21.81
C THR A 36 15.05 17.98 21.99
N GLY A 37 15.05 18.47 23.22
CA GLY A 37 14.98 19.90 23.54
C GLY A 37 13.61 20.53 23.24
N GLU A 38 13.62 21.73 22.67
CA GLU A 38 12.41 22.55 22.46
C GLU A 38 11.40 21.94 21.47
N ARG A 39 11.84 21.00 20.63
CA ARG A 39 10.97 20.31 19.64
C ARG A 39 10.10 19.20 20.24
N VAL A 40 10.34 18.79 21.49
CA VAL A 40 9.58 17.71 22.15
C VAL A 40 8.10 18.06 22.30
N THR A 41 7.79 19.26 22.80
CA THR A 41 6.40 19.66 23.04
C THR A 41 5.59 19.75 21.74
N PRO A 42 6.06 20.47 20.70
CA PRO A 42 5.38 20.49 19.40
C PRO A 42 5.21 19.10 18.78
N PHE A 43 6.22 18.22 18.91
CA PHE A 43 6.12 16.83 18.44
C PHE A 43 5.00 16.06 19.12
N VAL A 44 4.93 16.10 20.45
CA VAL A 44 3.89 15.40 21.20
C VAL A 44 2.50 15.92 20.84
N ILE A 45 2.34 17.24 20.67
CA ILE A 45 1.08 17.83 20.22
C ILE A 45 0.71 17.31 18.84
N SER A 46 1.62 17.37 17.88
CA SER A 46 1.42 16.84 16.53
C SER A 46 1.02 15.37 16.59
N LEU A 47 1.80 14.54 17.29
CA LEU A 47 1.54 13.10 17.47
C LEU A 47 0.13 12.83 18.00
N VAL A 48 -0.32 13.57 19.03
CA VAL A 48 -1.67 13.44 19.59
C VAL A 48 -2.74 13.81 18.56
N VAL A 49 -2.54 14.91 17.81
CA VAL A 49 -3.47 15.33 16.74
C VAL A 49 -3.56 14.26 15.65
N PHE A 50 -2.43 13.73 15.19
CA PHE A 50 -2.40 12.66 14.18
C PHE A 50 -3.12 11.41 14.65
N ILE A 51 -2.77 10.89 15.83
CA ILE A 51 -3.42 9.73 16.41
C ILE A 51 -4.93 9.98 16.56
N GLY A 52 -5.32 11.18 17.00
CA GLY A 52 -6.72 11.58 17.11
C GLY A 52 -7.47 11.55 15.77
N VAL A 53 -6.92 12.16 14.72
CA VAL A 53 -7.53 12.17 13.39
C VAL A 53 -7.60 10.76 12.81
N THR A 54 -6.50 10.00 12.85
CA THR A 54 -6.47 8.60 12.40
C THR A 54 -7.49 7.75 13.17
N PHE A 55 -7.63 7.96 14.47
CA PHE A 55 -8.61 7.26 15.29
C PHE A 55 -10.05 7.62 14.90
N VAL A 56 -10.36 8.89 14.65
CA VAL A 56 -11.70 9.32 14.20
C VAL A 56 -12.06 8.67 12.86
N PHE A 57 -11.14 8.64 11.89
CA PHE A 57 -11.37 7.97 10.62
C PHE A 57 -11.45 6.45 10.76
N GLY A 58 -10.63 5.85 11.62
CA GLY A 58 -10.72 4.43 11.97
C GLY A 58 -12.08 4.06 12.57
N LEU A 59 -12.60 4.90 13.48
CA LEU A 59 -13.94 4.77 14.03
C LEU A 59 -15.02 4.95 12.96
N ALA A 60 -14.85 5.87 12.02
CA ALA A 60 -15.76 6.07 10.91
C ALA A 60 -15.80 4.84 9.99
N VAL A 61 -14.64 4.27 9.61
CA VAL A 61 -14.54 3.02 8.86
C VAL A 61 -15.23 1.88 9.62
N TRP A 62 -14.90 1.71 10.90
CA TRP A 62 -15.53 0.68 11.73
C TRP A 62 -17.05 0.84 11.78
N HIS A 63 -17.54 2.05 12.08
CA HIS A 63 -18.96 2.32 12.21
C HIS A 63 -19.71 2.13 10.89
N LEU A 64 -19.20 2.72 9.80
CA LEU A 64 -19.89 2.78 8.52
C LEU A 64 -19.78 1.48 7.73
N LEU A 65 -18.65 0.77 7.81
CA LEU A 65 -18.37 -0.38 6.94
C LEU A 65 -18.33 -1.73 7.69
N VAL A 66 -17.93 -1.77 8.96
CA VAL A 66 -17.63 -3.04 9.66
C VAL A 66 -18.69 -3.44 10.70
N ARG A 67 -19.13 -2.51 11.56
CA ARG A 67 -20.02 -2.76 12.70
C ARG A 67 -21.30 -3.48 12.26
N PRO A 68 -21.77 -4.57 12.88
CA PRO A 68 -23.03 -5.20 12.48
C PRO A 68 -24.21 -4.22 12.40
N LEU A 69 -25.06 -4.36 11.38
CA LEU A 69 -26.28 -3.54 11.29
C LEU A 69 -27.21 -3.87 12.47
N PRO A 70 -27.94 -2.89 13.04
CA PRO A 70 -28.88 -3.18 14.12
C PRO A 70 -29.94 -4.19 13.68
N ALA A 71 -30.41 -5.02 14.61
CA ALA A 71 -31.45 -6.02 14.34
C ALA A 71 -32.68 -5.38 13.67
N GLY A 72 -33.24 -6.08 12.68
CA GLY A 72 -34.40 -5.61 11.89
C GLY A 72 -34.08 -4.66 10.73
N HIS A 73 -32.82 -4.22 10.57
CA HIS A 73 -32.43 -3.45 9.38
C HIS A 73 -32.33 -4.36 8.15
N LYS A 74 -32.87 -3.89 7.01
CA LYS A 74 -32.74 -4.57 5.71
C LYS A 74 -31.28 -4.59 5.25
N GLN A 75 -30.94 -5.58 4.43
CA GLN A 75 -29.64 -5.60 3.77
C GLN A 75 -29.43 -4.35 2.90
N PRO A 76 -28.20 -3.82 2.79
CA PRO A 76 -27.88 -2.72 1.90
C PRO A 76 -28.31 -3.04 0.46
N GLN A 77 -28.98 -2.10 -0.20
CA GLN A 77 -29.28 -2.23 -1.62
C GLN A 77 -28.06 -1.78 -2.44
N PRO A 78 -27.58 -2.58 -3.42
CA PRO A 78 -26.43 -2.21 -4.23
C PRO A 78 -26.63 -0.88 -4.98
N LEU A 79 -25.56 -0.08 -5.10
CA LEU A 79 -25.59 1.14 -5.92
C LEU A 79 -25.73 0.80 -7.42
N LEU A 80 -26.63 1.50 -8.10
CA LEU A 80 -26.93 1.34 -9.53
C LEU A 80 -25.93 2.13 -10.40
N LEU A 81 -24.68 1.67 -10.42
CA LEU A 81 -23.62 2.23 -11.27
C LEU A 81 -23.39 1.36 -12.50
N THR A 82 -23.32 1.97 -13.68
CA THR A 82 -23.03 1.27 -14.94
C THR A 82 -21.60 0.75 -14.98
N ALA A 83 -21.32 -0.20 -15.87
CA ALA A 83 -19.96 -0.74 -16.04
C ALA A 83 -18.98 0.35 -16.49
N ALA A 84 -19.43 1.27 -17.36
CA ALA A 84 -18.64 2.40 -17.81
C ALA A 84 -18.29 3.38 -16.66
N GLN A 85 -19.24 3.69 -15.78
CA GLN A 85 -18.99 4.54 -14.60
C GLN A 85 -17.97 3.90 -13.65
N ARG A 86 -18.10 2.60 -13.38
CA ARG A 86 -17.15 1.84 -12.56
C ARG A 86 -15.77 1.82 -13.21
N GLN A 87 -15.70 1.57 -14.52
CA GLN A 87 -14.44 1.58 -15.25
C GLN A 87 -13.76 2.95 -15.15
N TRP A 88 -14.45 4.05 -15.43
CA TRP A 88 -13.86 5.39 -15.34
C TRP A 88 -13.40 5.75 -13.93
N MET A 89 -14.23 5.47 -12.91
CA MET A 89 -13.86 5.68 -11.51
C MET A 89 -12.57 4.92 -11.17
N ALA A 90 -12.50 3.64 -11.55
CA ALA A 90 -11.31 2.83 -11.34
C ALA A 90 -10.09 3.41 -12.06
N LEU A 91 -10.19 3.71 -13.35
CA LEU A 91 -9.06 4.24 -14.14
C LEU A 91 -8.52 5.55 -13.56
N LEU A 92 -9.39 6.48 -13.15
CA LEU A 92 -8.98 7.76 -12.58
C LEU A 92 -8.32 7.60 -11.20
N LEU A 93 -8.82 6.69 -10.34
CA LEU A 93 -8.18 6.37 -9.05
C LEU A 93 -6.80 5.75 -9.25
N LEU A 94 -6.65 4.90 -10.28
CA LEU A 94 -5.38 4.25 -10.59
C LEU A 94 -4.37 5.24 -11.17
N VAL A 95 -4.79 6.14 -12.07
CA VAL A 95 -3.93 7.23 -12.56
C VAL A 95 -3.48 8.11 -11.39
N SER A 96 -4.41 8.51 -10.52
CA SER A 96 -4.10 9.27 -9.30
C SER A 96 -3.07 8.55 -8.43
N SER A 97 -3.26 7.26 -8.16
CA SER A 97 -2.36 6.47 -7.31
C SER A 97 -0.98 6.24 -7.94
N ILE A 98 -0.90 6.14 -9.27
CA ILE A 98 0.36 6.08 -10.00
C ILE A 98 1.10 7.41 -9.91
N SER A 99 0.42 8.53 -10.12
CA SER A 99 1.00 9.86 -9.95
C SER A 99 1.54 10.06 -8.54
N LEU A 100 0.80 9.64 -7.51
CA LEU A 100 1.27 9.66 -6.12
C LEU A 100 2.55 8.82 -5.95
N THR A 101 2.56 7.60 -6.48
CA THR A 101 3.69 6.69 -6.33
C THR A 101 4.95 7.16 -7.05
N ILE A 102 4.82 7.56 -8.32
CA ILE A 102 5.92 8.08 -9.11
C ILE A 102 6.41 9.39 -8.53
N GLY A 103 5.50 10.25 -8.08
CA GLY A 103 5.81 11.48 -7.35
C GLY A 103 6.68 11.18 -6.12
N SER A 104 6.29 10.25 -5.25
CA SER A 104 7.09 9.90 -4.06
C SER A 104 8.44 9.25 -4.38
N LEU A 105 8.55 8.44 -5.44
CA LEU A 105 9.85 7.92 -5.88
C LEU A 105 10.77 9.04 -6.38
N TRP A 106 10.20 9.98 -7.13
CA TRP A 106 10.92 11.12 -7.64
C TRP A 106 11.36 12.04 -6.50
N ASP A 107 10.47 12.29 -5.55
CA ASP A 107 10.68 13.05 -4.33
C ASP A 107 11.86 12.50 -3.51
N GLU A 108 11.88 11.19 -3.28
CA GLU A 108 12.98 10.51 -2.58
C GLU A 108 14.33 10.66 -3.31
N ILE A 109 14.33 10.53 -4.64
CA ILE A 109 15.55 10.73 -5.44
C ILE A 109 16.06 12.17 -5.29
N TRP A 110 15.15 13.14 -5.36
CA TRP A 110 15.48 14.55 -5.26
C TRP A 110 15.96 14.94 -3.87
N HIS A 111 15.34 14.44 -2.81
CA HIS A 111 15.81 14.65 -1.43
C HIS A 111 17.24 14.18 -1.22
N ARG A 112 17.65 13.09 -1.85
CA ARG A 112 19.02 12.58 -1.74
C ARG A 112 20.03 13.27 -2.64
N GLN A 113 19.61 13.66 -3.85
CA GLN A 113 20.49 14.36 -4.79
C GLN A 113 20.75 15.81 -4.37
N TYR A 114 19.73 16.47 -3.83
CA TYR A 114 19.79 17.90 -3.54
C TYR A 114 19.86 18.20 -2.04
N GLY A 115 19.37 17.32 -1.15
CA GLY A 115 19.46 17.47 0.31
C GLY A 115 18.12 17.80 1.00
N ILE A 116 18.14 17.88 2.34
CA ILE A 116 16.98 18.23 3.20
C ILE A 116 17.39 19.30 4.24
N PRO A 117 16.57 20.34 4.50
CA PRO A 117 15.49 20.85 3.65
C PRO A 117 16.07 21.66 2.48
N PHE A 118 15.42 21.64 1.31
CA PHE A 118 15.75 22.57 0.23
C PHE A 118 14.57 23.47 -0.12
N GLY A 119 14.75 24.78 0.15
CA GLY A 119 13.85 25.87 -0.22
C GLY A 119 12.56 26.02 0.60
N ASP A 120 11.92 27.17 0.46
CA ASP A 120 10.53 27.45 0.90
C ASP A 120 9.48 26.83 -0.06
N ASP A 121 9.92 26.09 -1.07
CA ASP A 121 9.12 25.82 -2.27
C ASP A 121 8.25 24.56 -2.09
N PHE A 122 7.15 24.74 -1.37
CA PHE A 122 6.04 23.79 -1.27
C PHE A 122 5.58 23.22 -2.63
N PHE A 123 5.89 23.90 -3.74
CA PHE A 123 5.50 23.57 -5.11
C PHE A 123 6.62 22.98 -5.97
N TRP A 124 7.64 22.34 -5.39
CA TRP A 124 8.64 21.65 -6.21
C TRP A 124 8.02 20.50 -7.04
N ARG A 125 8.73 20.11 -8.11
CA ARG A 125 8.15 19.33 -9.21
C ARG A 125 7.60 17.96 -8.81
N PRO A 126 8.26 17.14 -7.95
CA PRO A 126 7.70 15.88 -7.47
C PRO A 126 6.37 16.10 -6.72
N HIS A 127 6.29 17.12 -5.86
CA HIS A 127 5.05 17.44 -5.14
C HIS A 127 3.92 17.84 -6.08
N LEU A 128 4.17 18.59 -7.15
CA LEU A 128 3.11 18.95 -8.10
C LEU A 128 2.46 17.69 -8.71
N MET A 129 3.25 16.65 -9.00
CA MET A 129 2.73 15.35 -9.45
C MET A 129 1.90 14.68 -8.34
N MET A 130 2.39 14.68 -7.10
CA MET A 130 1.66 14.13 -5.96
C MET A 130 0.35 14.89 -5.72
N TYR A 131 0.37 16.22 -5.72
CA TYR A 131 -0.80 17.09 -5.53
C TYR A 131 -1.85 16.89 -6.62
N ALA A 132 -1.44 16.69 -7.88
CA ALA A 132 -2.38 16.32 -8.94
C ALA A 132 -3.06 14.97 -8.62
N GLY A 133 -2.29 13.98 -8.18
CA GLY A 133 -2.80 12.71 -7.69
C GLY A 133 -3.78 12.90 -6.52
N LEU A 134 -3.39 13.63 -5.48
CA LEU A 134 -4.21 13.91 -4.29
C LEU A 134 -5.53 14.59 -4.67
N LEU A 135 -5.47 15.62 -5.52
CA LEU A 135 -6.63 16.37 -5.97
C LEU A 135 -7.62 15.47 -6.73
N ILE A 136 -7.13 14.64 -7.65
CA ILE A 136 -7.98 13.67 -8.35
C ILE A 136 -8.68 12.75 -7.35
N THR A 137 -7.96 12.18 -6.37
CA THR A 137 -8.58 11.31 -5.36
C THR A 137 -9.62 12.06 -4.53
N ILE A 138 -9.33 13.28 -4.07
CA ILE A 138 -10.27 14.08 -3.27
C ILE A 138 -11.54 14.37 -4.08
N VAL A 139 -11.42 14.78 -5.34
CA VAL A 139 -12.57 15.01 -6.23
C VAL A 139 -13.40 13.74 -6.42
N LEU A 140 -12.75 12.60 -6.66
CA LEU A 140 -13.43 11.32 -6.81
C LEU A 140 -14.11 10.86 -5.52
N ALA A 141 -13.52 11.12 -4.36
CA ALA A 141 -14.14 10.88 -3.06
C ALA A 141 -15.38 11.77 -2.85
N MET A 142 -15.34 13.04 -3.25
CA MET A 142 -16.52 13.92 -3.20
C MET A 142 -17.63 13.45 -4.14
N ILE A 143 -17.29 12.99 -5.35
CA ILE A 143 -18.24 12.36 -6.28
C ILE A 143 -18.82 11.07 -5.67
N GLY A 144 -17.97 10.23 -5.09
CA GLY A 144 -18.38 9.00 -4.40
C GLY A 144 -19.35 9.28 -3.25
N TRP A 145 -19.07 10.29 -2.44
CA TRP A 145 -19.94 10.73 -1.36
C TRP A 145 -21.30 11.20 -1.89
N TYR A 146 -21.30 12.03 -2.95
CA TYR A 146 -22.53 12.46 -3.60
C TYR A 146 -23.37 11.27 -4.09
N ILE A 147 -22.74 10.29 -4.76
CA ILE A 147 -23.41 9.07 -5.24
C ILE A 147 -23.99 8.27 -4.06
N VAL A 148 -23.19 8.00 -3.03
CA VAL A 148 -23.60 7.24 -1.84
C VAL A 148 -24.80 7.91 -1.15
N LEU A 149 -24.79 9.23 -1.03
CA LEU A 149 -25.88 9.96 -0.39
C LEU A 149 -27.14 10.07 -1.25
N ARG A 150 -27.00 10.25 -2.56
CA ARG A 150 -28.14 10.46 -3.47
C ARG A 150 -28.82 9.17 -3.89
N GLN A 151 -28.06 8.10 -4.16
CA GLN A 151 -28.57 6.84 -4.68
C GLN A 151 -28.76 5.79 -3.58
N GLY A 152 -27.99 5.87 -2.49
CA GLY A 152 -28.10 4.94 -1.38
C GLY A 152 -29.41 5.09 -0.62
N GLN A 153 -29.98 3.95 -0.22
CA GLN A 153 -31.21 3.91 0.57
C GLN A 153 -30.93 3.52 2.03
N GLY A 154 -31.81 3.96 2.94
CA GLY A 154 -31.73 3.64 4.37
C GLY A 154 -30.76 4.52 5.17
N THR A 155 -30.22 3.96 6.25
CA THR A 155 -29.29 4.62 7.18
C THR A 155 -27.93 4.90 6.53
N LEU A 156 -27.14 5.81 7.09
CA LEU A 156 -25.81 6.13 6.54
C LEU A 156 -24.91 4.87 6.43
N GLN A 157 -24.99 3.95 7.39
CA GLN A 157 -24.29 2.66 7.32
C GLN A 157 -24.75 1.82 6.13
N GLN A 158 -26.06 1.72 5.88
CA GLN A 158 -26.59 0.99 4.74
C GLN A 158 -26.15 1.62 3.41
N ARG A 159 -26.12 2.96 3.32
CA ARG A 159 -25.66 3.67 2.12
C ARG A 159 -24.18 3.41 1.83
N PHE A 160 -23.33 3.49 2.85
CA PHE A 160 -21.89 3.19 2.70
C PHE A 160 -21.63 1.73 2.32
N ARG A 161 -22.46 0.79 2.80
CA ARG A 161 -22.35 -0.65 2.49
C ARG A 161 -23.05 -1.08 1.23
N ALA A 162 -23.86 -0.21 0.61
CA ALA A 162 -24.41 -0.41 -0.72
C ALA A 162 -23.32 -0.62 -1.77
N ASN A 163 -22.14 -0.03 -1.53
CA ASN A 163 -20.91 -0.35 -2.23
C ASN A 163 -19.73 -0.04 -1.29
N PRO A 164 -19.24 -1.01 -0.51
CA PRO A 164 -18.27 -0.76 0.56
C PRO A 164 -16.94 -0.22 0.04
N VAL A 165 -16.55 -0.52 -1.20
CA VAL A 165 -15.32 0.02 -1.80
C VAL A 165 -15.46 1.51 -2.09
N PHE A 166 -16.62 1.95 -2.60
CA PHE A 166 -16.90 3.39 -2.74
C PHE A 166 -16.98 4.08 -1.38
N GLY A 167 -17.64 3.45 -0.40
CA GLY A 167 -17.66 3.95 0.97
C GLY A 167 -16.25 4.12 1.55
N LEU A 168 -15.34 3.16 1.30
CA LEU A 168 -13.94 3.26 1.70
C LEU A 168 -13.24 4.42 0.99
N ILE A 169 -13.38 4.56 -0.33
CA ILE A 169 -12.80 5.67 -1.12
C ILE A 169 -13.19 7.03 -0.55
N VAL A 170 -14.46 7.19 -0.15
CA VAL A 170 -14.89 8.43 0.49
C VAL A 170 -14.10 8.69 1.76
N LEU A 171 -13.97 7.70 2.64
CA LEU A 171 -13.25 7.85 3.90
C LEU A 171 -11.76 8.12 3.69
N VAL A 172 -11.10 7.37 2.80
CA VAL A 172 -9.66 7.56 2.52
C VAL A 172 -9.37 8.87 1.78
N GLY A 173 -10.24 9.31 0.88
CA GLY A 173 -10.09 10.57 0.15
C GLY A 173 -10.42 11.78 1.02
N THR A 174 -11.41 11.70 1.92
CA THR A 174 -11.64 12.76 2.91
C THR A 174 -10.49 12.82 3.92
N PHE A 175 -9.89 11.68 4.29
CA PHE A 175 -8.70 11.66 5.14
C PHE A 175 -7.53 12.43 4.50
N LEU A 176 -7.37 12.41 3.16
CA LEU A 176 -6.33 13.19 2.48
C LEU A 176 -6.46 14.70 2.66
N ILE A 177 -7.68 15.23 2.82
CA ILE A 177 -7.88 16.67 3.08
C ILE A 177 -7.17 17.07 4.38
N TYR A 178 -7.19 16.18 5.37
CA TYR A 178 -6.49 16.36 6.63
C TYR A 178 -5.02 16.01 6.55
N ALA A 179 -4.66 14.93 5.85
CA ALA A 179 -3.27 14.47 5.76
C ALA A 179 -2.39 15.42 4.92
N LEU A 180 -2.91 16.06 3.87
CA LEU A 180 -2.12 16.91 2.98
C LEU A 180 -1.33 18.04 3.70
N PRO A 181 -1.94 18.89 4.56
CA PRO A 181 -1.19 19.95 5.24
C PRO A 181 -0.24 19.39 6.32
N THR A 182 -0.40 18.14 6.71
CA THR A 182 0.27 17.63 7.91
C THR A 182 1.76 17.40 7.74
N ASP A 183 2.19 17.14 6.53
CA ASP A 183 3.59 16.87 6.20
C ASP A 183 4.43 18.17 6.19
N PRO A 184 4.03 19.26 5.50
CA PRO A 184 4.66 20.55 5.67
C PRO A 184 4.68 21.04 7.12
N ILE A 185 3.58 20.85 7.86
CA ILE A 185 3.50 21.20 9.29
C ILE A 185 4.48 20.35 10.09
N TRP A 186 4.60 19.05 9.80
CA TRP A 186 5.57 18.16 10.43
C TRP A 186 6.98 18.67 10.21
N HIS A 187 7.36 19.01 8.99
CA HIS A 187 8.71 19.55 8.70
C HIS A 187 8.96 20.89 9.38
N GLN A 188 7.97 21.78 9.42
CA GLN A 188 8.10 23.07 10.12
C GLN A 188 8.33 22.89 11.62
N ILE A 189 7.67 21.90 12.22
CA ILE A 189 7.76 21.62 13.65
C ILE A 189 9.04 20.84 14.00
N MET A 190 9.37 19.85 13.19
CA MET A 190 10.39 18.84 13.49
C MET A 190 11.75 19.14 12.85
N GLY A 191 11.78 20.02 11.85
CA GLY A 191 12.90 20.20 10.93
C GLY A 191 12.79 19.26 9.72
N GLY A 192 13.90 19.11 8.99
CA GLY A 192 13.99 18.10 7.92
C GLY A 192 13.63 16.70 8.41
N ASP A 193 13.24 15.81 7.50
CA ASP A 193 12.85 14.44 7.83
C ASP A 193 13.82 13.77 8.80
N ILE A 194 13.33 13.50 10.01
CA ILE A 194 14.07 12.72 10.99
C ILE A 194 14.27 11.29 10.45
N SER A 195 13.30 10.81 9.68
CA SER A 195 13.31 9.47 9.10
C SER A 195 12.27 9.36 7.99
N ALA A 196 12.52 8.50 7.00
CA ALA A 196 11.49 8.05 6.06
C ALA A 196 10.26 7.48 6.80
N TRP A 197 10.44 6.98 8.03
CA TRP A 197 9.39 6.39 8.86
C TRP A 197 8.60 7.41 9.67
N SER A 198 8.67 8.70 9.31
CA SER A 198 7.80 9.71 9.87
C SER A 198 6.32 9.28 9.77
N ILE A 199 5.53 9.69 10.76
CA ILE A 199 4.11 9.33 10.80
C ILE A 199 3.35 9.77 9.54
N PRO A 200 3.55 11.01 9.02
CA PRO A 200 2.93 11.42 7.76
C PRO A 200 3.23 10.45 6.61
N HIS A 201 4.49 10.03 6.43
CA HIS A 201 4.88 9.11 5.37
C HIS A 201 4.24 7.73 5.50
N VAL A 202 4.20 7.17 6.71
CA VAL A 202 3.53 5.87 6.96
C VAL A 202 2.05 5.97 6.62
N LEU A 203 1.38 7.05 7.05
CA LEU A 203 -0.03 7.27 6.78
C LEU A 203 -0.29 7.46 5.29
N PHE A 204 0.54 8.23 4.58
CA PHE A 204 0.42 8.38 3.13
C PHE A 204 0.65 7.06 2.39
N ALA A 205 1.69 6.30 2.73
CA ALA A 205 1.97 5.01 2.09
C ALA A 205 0.79 4.04 2.24
N ILE A 206 0.21 3.95 3.45
CA ILE A 206 -0.99 3.14 3.69
C ILE A 206 -2.17 3.68 2.87
N ASN A 207 -2.39 5.00 2.89
CA ASN A 207 -3.54 5.59 2.22
C ASN A 207 -3.47 5.44 0.70
N PHE A 208 -2.32 5.68 0.10
CA PHE A 208 -2.07 5.51 -1.33
C PHE A 208 -2.26 4.05 -1.75
N SER A 209 -1.80 3.10 -0.91
CA SER A 209 -2.05 1.68 -1.13
C SER A 209 -3.54 1.34 -1.09
N LEU A 210 -4.30 1.90 -0.13
CA LEU A 210 -5.75 1.69 -0.04
C LEU A 210 -6.51 2.27 -1.23
N ILE A 211 -6.12 3.45 -1.72
CA ILE A 211 -6.73 4.08 -2.92
C ILE A 211 -6.45 3.20 -4.15
N MET A 212 -5.21 2.75 -4.35
CA MET A 212 -4.82 1.89 -5.45
C MET A 212 -5.59 0.55 -5.42
N ILE A 213 -5.63 -0.11 -4.25
CA ILE A 213 -6.37 -1.36 -4.05
C ILE A 213 -7.88 -1.15 -4.30
N SER A 214 -8.44 -0.02 -3.86
CA SER A 214 -9.85 0.31 -4.11
C SER A 214 -10.14 0.53 -5.60
N GLY A 215 -9.22 1.18 -6.32
CA GLY A 215 -9.28 1.32 -7.77
C GLY A 215 -9.31 -0.04 -8.47
N VAL A 216 -8.42 -0.95 -8.09
CA VAL A 216 -8.42 -2.35 -8.58
C VAL A 216 -9.71 -3.07 -8.18
N ALA A 217 -10.18 -2.90 -6.96
CA ALA A 217 -11.40 -3.54 -6.48
C ALA A 217 -12.61 -3.13 -7.34
N ILE A 218 -12.77 -1.84 -7.64
CA ILE A 218 -13.81 -1.34 -8.56
C ILE A 218 -13.59 -1.91 -9.95
N TYR A 219 -12.37 -1.86 -10.48
CA TYR A 219 -12.04 -2.40 -11.80
C TYR A 219 -12.44 -3.86 -11.92
N MET A 220 -12.11 -4.68 -10.93
CA MET A 220 -12.41 -6.11 -10.92
C MET A 220 -13.92 -6.39 -10.88
N THR A 221 -14.78 -5.46 -10.44
CA THR A 221 -16.24 -5.69 -10.43
C THR A 221 -16.85 -5.86 -11.82
N ILE A 222 -16.18 -5.38 -12.88
CA ILE A 222 -16.69 -5.48 -14.26
C ILE A 222 -16.35 -6.82 -14.93
N PHE A 223 -15.57 -7.68 -14.28
CA PHE A 223 -15.17 -8.98 -14.81
C PHE A 223 -15.75 -10.14 -13.97
N PRO A 224 -16.08 -11.28 -14.60
CA PRO A 224 -16.47 -12.47 -13.85
C PRO A 224 -15.30 -12.97 -12.98
N ALA A 225 -15.63 -13.65 -11.88
CA ALA A 225 -14.64 -14.37 -11.08
C ALA A 225 -13.86 -15.36 -11.95
N GLN A 226 -12.57 -15.54 -11.66
CA GLN A 226 -11.68 -16.40 -12.43
C GLN A 226 -11.20 -17.58 -11.59
N PRO A 227 -11.05 -18.77 -12.19
CA PRO A 227 -10.35 -19.87 -11.53
C PRO A 227 -8.86 -19.58 -11.43
N TRP A 228 -8.16 -20.32 -10.58
CA TRP A 228 -6.71 -20.24 -10.50
C TRP A 228 -6.03 -20.67 -11.82
N ARG A 229 -5.02 -19.92 -12.27
CA ARG A 229 -4.30 -20.18 -13.52
C ARG A 229 -2.82 -19.81 -13.45
N SER A 230 -2.07 -20.19 -14.49
CA SER A 230 -0.67 -19.79 -14.69
C SER A 230 -0.58 -18.38 -15.24
N LEU A 231 0.48 -17.64 -14.89
CA LEU A 231 0.87 -16.39 -15.56
C LEU A 231 1.07 -16.59 -17.07
N LEU A 232 1.37 -17.79 -17.54
CA LEU A 232 1.43 -18.08 -18.98
C LEU A 232 0.06 -17.94 -19.70
N ARG A 233 -1.04 -17.88 -18.94
CA ARG A 233 -2.40 -17.63 -19.44
C ARG A 233 -2.88 -16.21 -19.11
N PHE A 234 -1.94 -15.27 -19.00
CA PHE A 234 -2.19 -13.86 -18.78
C PHE A 234 -3.04 -13.27 -19.91
N GLN A 235 -3.96 -12.38 -19.57
CA GLN A 235 -4.82 -11.68 -20.51
C GLN A 235 -4.70 -10.18 -20.31
N MET A 236 -5.11 -9.38 -21.31
CA MET A 236 -5.04 -7.92 -21.23
C MET A 236 -5.77 -7.33 -20.02
N ARG A 237 -6.85 -7.96 -19.55
CA ARG A 237 -7.57 -7.53 -18.34
C ARG A 237 -6.76 -7.70 -17.04
N ASP A 238 -5.73 -8.53 -17.06
CA ASP A 238 -4.86 -8.80 -15.92
C ASP A 238 -3.74 -7.76 -15.80
N LEU A 239 -3.51 -6.97 -16.85
CA LEU A 239 -2.48 -5.93 -16.90
C LEU A 239 -2.68 -4.89 -15.79
N ILE A 240 -3.90 -4.41 -15.61
CA ILE A 240 -4.19 -3.35 -14.66
C ILE A 240 -3.99 -3.82 -13.20
N PRO A 241 -4.60 -4.94 -12.74
CA PRO A 241 -4.35 -5.40 -11.37
C PRO A 241 -2.89 -5.79 -11.11
N LEU A 242 -2.17 -6.33 -12.11
CA LEU A 242 -0.75 -6.65 -11.98
C LEU A 242 0.09 -5.38 -11.82
N ALA A 243 -0.12 -4.38 -12.69
CA ALA A 243 0.57 -3.10 -12.61
C ALA A 243 0.29 -2.43 -11.25
N SER A 244 -0.98 -2.41 -10.82
CA SER A 244 -1.35 -1.89 -9.51
C SER A 244 -0.68 -2.63 -8.36
N ALA A 245 -0.55 -3.96 -8.41
CA ALA A 245 0.19 -4.70 -7.40
C ALA A 245 1.68 -4.30 -7.35
N ALA A 246 2.31 -4.05 -8.50
CA ALA A 246 3.67 -3.53 -8.55
C ALA A 246 3.78 -2.11 -7.98
N PHE A 247 2.81 -1.23 -8.24
CA PHE A 247 2.80 0.11 -7.61
C PHE A 247 2.52 0.06 -6.10
N VAL A 248 1.64 -0.83 -5.65
CA VAL A 248 1.41 -1.11 -4.22
C VAL A 248 2.67 -1.66 -3.56
N SER A 249 3.57 -2.34 -4.28
CA SER A 249 4.85 -2.79 -3.72
C SER A 249 5.85 -1.66 -3.54
N ILE A 250 5.86 -0.68 -4.45
CA ILE A 250 6.80 0.44 -4.40
C ILE A 250 6.66 1.23 -3.09
N MET A 251 5.44 1.54 -2.64
CA MET A 251 5.20 2.31 -1.41
C MET A 251 5.84 1.72 -0.15
N PRO A 252 5.55 0.47 0.27
CA PRO A 252 6.17 -0.13 1.44
C PRO A 252 7.65 -0.37 1.24
N ILE A 253 8.15 -0.74 0.04
CA ILE A 253 9.61 -0.87 -0.15
C ILE A 253 10.27 0.48 0.06
N LEU A 254 9.83 1.52 -0.65
CA LEU A 254 10.37 2.87 -0.54
C LEU A 254 10.37 3.36 0.92
N LEU A 255 9.23 3.26 1.60
CA LEU A 255 9.10 3.68 2.99
C LEU A 255 10.01 2.86 3.93
N LEU A 256 9.97 1.53 3.82
CA LEU A 256 10.55 0.63 4.81
C LEU A 256 12.03 0.34 4.60
N THR A 257 12.57 0.56 3.40
CA THR A 257 13.95 0.17 3.05
C THR A 257 14.84 1.33 2.62
N SER A 258 14.28 2.48 2.26
CA SER A 258 15.06 3.62 1.75
C SER A 258 16.23 3.97 2.69
N GLU A 259 16.03 4.00 3.99
CA GLU A 259 17.09 4.39 4.93
C GLU A 259 18.28 3.42 5.01
N TRP A 260 18.17 2.22 4.42
CA TRP A 260 19.29 1.30 4.22
C TRP A 260 19.96 1.47 2.85
N ASP A 261 19.31 2.11 1.87
CA ASP A 261 19.92 2.40 0.57
C ASP A 261 20.97 3.51 0.71
N GLY A 262 22.19 3.30 0.21
CA GLY A 262 23.27 4.29 0.26
C GLY A 262 24.66 3.64 0.25
N PRO A 263 25.58 3.98 -0.68
CA PRO A 263 26.92 3.38 -0.73
C PRO A 263 27.91 4.03 0.24
N ASP A 264 27.57 5.18 0.83
CA ASP A 264 28.49 5.93 1.67
C ASP A 264 28.15 5.80 3.16
N PRO A 265 28.86 4.95 3.93
CA PRO A 265 28.70 4.91 5.38
C PRO A 265 29.08 6.23 6.08
N SER A 266 29.72 7.18 5.38
CA SER A 266 30.07 8.52 5.88
C SER A 266 29.03 9.59 5.59
N VAL A 267 28.13 9.40 4.60
CA VAL A 267 26.88 10.17 4.51
C VAL A 267 25.91 9.57 5.53
N VAL A 268 26.20 9.83 6.80
CA VAL A 268 25.29 9.87 7.95
C VAL A 268 24.05 9.00 7.74
N ALA A 269 24.26 7.70 7.54
CA ALA A 269 23.22 6.72 7.74
C ALA A 269 22.86 6.86 9.22
N ASN A 270 21.76 7.59 9.44
CA ASN A 270 21.22 8.06 10.70
C ASN A 270 21.60 7.09 11.82
N ALA A 271 22.27 7.54 12.89
CA ALA A 271 22.63 6.66 14.02
C ALA A 271 21.41 5.83 14.50
N ALA A 272 20.20 6.36 14.30
CA ALA A 272 18.93 5.66 14.43
C ALA A 272 18.84 4.33 13.66
N VAL A 273 19.23 4.26 12.38
CA VAL A 273 19.20 3.03 11.55
C VAL A 273 20.15 1.97 12.10
N LEU A 274 21.37 2.38 12.47
CA LEU A 274 22.36 1.47 13.07
C LEU A 274 21.95 0.96 14.46
N ASN A 275 21.10 1.72 15.17
CA ASN A 275 20.52 1.32 16.45
C ASN A 275 19.28 0.42 16.31
N ARG A 276 18.78 0.20 15.08
CA ARG A 276 17.65 -0.72 14.86
C ARG A 276 18.12 -2.17 15.01
N PRO A 277 17.23 -3.06 15.49
CA PRO A 277 17.56 -4.49 15.52
C PRO A 277 17.87 -5.03 14.13
N ASP A 278 18.87 -5.89 14.04
CA ASP A 278 19.32 -6.55 12.80
C ASP A 278 18.27 -7.50 12.19
N TRP A 279 17.22 -7.85 12.90
CA TRP A 279 16.11 -8.63 12.35
C TRP A 279 15.06 -7.76 11.63
N LEU A 280 15.08 -6.44 11.83
CA LEU A 280 14.02 -5.56 11.38
C LEU A 280 13.95 -5.45 9.85
N PHE A 281 15.08 -5.23 9.18
CA PHE A 281 15.08 -5.11 7.72
C PHE A 281 14.61 -6.39 6.99
N PRO A 282 15.10 -7.60 7.33
CA PRO A 282 14.52 -8.85 6.81
C PRO A 282 13.03 -9.05 7.13
N ALA A 283 12.57 -8.62 8.30
CA ALA A 283 11.16 -8.69 8.66
C ALA A 283 10.30 -7.80 7.74
N LEU A 284 10.75 -6.59 7.44
CA LEU A 284 10.06 -5.64 6.56
C LEU A 284 10.06 -6.09 5.09
N LEU A 285 11.16 -6.71 4.61
CA LEU A 285 11.20 -7.34 3.29
C LEU A 285 10.21 -8.52 3.21
N ALA A 286 10.17 -9.38 4.24
CA ALA A 286 9.24 -10.50 4.30
C ALA A 286 7.78 -10.03 4.39
N PHE A 287 7.49 -9.00 5.18
CA PHE A 287 6.19 -8.33 5.24
C PHE A 287 5.76 -7.90 3.85
N THR A 288 6.63 -7.17 3.14
CA THR A 288 6.34 -6.62 1.83
C THR A 288 6.13 -7.71 0.78
N ALA A 289 7.01 -8.73 0.74
CA ALA A 289 6.91 -9.85 -0.18
C ALA A 289 5.62 -10.65 0.05
N ALA A 290 5.26 -10.89 1.31
CA ALA A 290 4.02 -11.56 1.68
C ALA A 290 2.80 -10.73 1.29
N PHE A 291 2.79 -9.45 1.65
CA PHE A 291 1.64 -8.58 1.40
C PHE A 291 1.40 -8.43 -0.10
N VAL A 292 2.40 -8.00 -0.86
CA VAL A 292 2.27 -7.76 -2.30
C VAL A 292 2.08 -9.06 -3.06
N GLY A 293 2.86 -10.09 -2.74
CA GLY A 293 2.85 -11.35 -3.47
C GLY A 293 1.51 -12.08 -3.34
N LEU A 294 0.99 -12.17 -2.12
CA LEU A 294 -0.32 -12.79 -1.89
C LEU A 294 -1.47 -11.92 -2.41
N LEU A 295 -1.36 -10.59 -2.29
CA LEU A 295 -2.36 -9.68 -2.85
C LEU A 295 -2.45 -9.85 -4.37
N ALA A 296 -1.31 -9.88 -5.07
CA ALA A 296 -1.23 -10.08 -6.51
C ALA A 296 -1.82 -11.45 -6.90
N ASN A 297 -1.34 -12.53 -6.30
CA ASN A 297 -1.79 -13.89 -6.62
C ASN A 297 -3.29 -14.08 -6.39
N HIS A 298 -3.82 -13.62 -5.25
CA HIS A 298 -5.23 -13.78 -4.91
C HIS A 298 -6.15 -12.87 -5.74
N THR A 299 -5.74 -11.62 -5.99
CA THR A 299 -6.50 -10.68 -6.84
C THR A 299 -6.60 -11.19 -8.28
N LEU A 300 -5.49 -11.63 -8.85
CA LEU A 300 -5.39 -12.11 -10.24
C LEU A 300 -5.85 -13.57 -10.42
N ARG A 301 -5.99 -14.32 -9.32
CA ARG A 301 -6.14 -15.78 -9.32
C ARG A 301 -5.08 -16.45 -10.19
N THR A 302 -3.85 -15.98 -10.08
CA THR A 302 -2.76 -16.37 -10.97
C THR A 302 -1.50 -16.63 -10.17
N TYR A 303 -0.92 -17.84 -10.30
CA TYR A 303 0.43 -18.09 -9.80
C TYR A 303 1.45 -17.55 -10.80
N GLY A 304 2.51 -16.93 -10.30
CA GLY A 304 3.43 -16.09 -11.06
C GLY A 304 3.14 -14.58 -10.89
N GLY A 305 2.02 -14.22 -10.27
CA GLY A 305 1.64 -12.82 -10.06
C GLY A 305 2.57 -12.09 -9.08
N ALA A 306 3.03 -12.77 -8.03
CA ALA A 306 3.94 -12.20 -7.04
C ALA A 306 5.29 -11.82 -7.67
N THR A 307 5.89 -12.74 -8.42
CA THR A 307 7.16 -12.56 -9.13
C THR A 307 7.03 -11.48 -10.18
N ALA A 308 5.95 -11.51 -10.97
CA ALA A 308 5.71 -10.49 -12.00
C ALA A 308 5.56 -9.09 -11.40
N ALA A 309 4.85 -8.95 -10.27
CA ALA A 309 4.71 -7.66 -9.58
C ALA A 309 6.06 -7.18 -9.02
N ALA A 310 6.85 -8.07 -8.40
CA ALA A 310 8.17 -7.74 -7.88
C ALA A 310 9.14 -7.31 -9.01
N VAL A 311 9.20 -8.06 -10.11
CA VAL A 311 10.01 -7.71 -11.30
C VAL A 311 9.57 -6.38 -11.90
N LEU A 312 8.27 -6.15 -12.06
CA LEU A 312 7.76 -4.89 -12.59
C LEU A 312 8.12 -3.71 -11.69
N SER A 313 8.02 -3.87 -10.36
CA SER A 313 8.43 -2.83 -9.42
C SER A 313 9.93 -2.52 -9.47
N LEU A 314 10.77 -3.54 -9.65
CA LEU A 314 12.22 -3.40 -9.86
C LEU A 314 12.51 -2.63 -11.15
N ILE A 315 11.84 -2.99 -12.25
CA ILE A 315 11.98 -2.28 -13.54
C ILE A 315 11.62 -0.81 -13.36
N ILE A 316 10.49 -0.49 -12.70
CA ILE A 316 10.09 0.90 -12.44
C ILE A 316 11.17 1.63 -11.64
N ARG A 317 11.70 1.03 -10.56
CA ARG A 317 12.78 1.63 -9.76
C ARG A 317 14.03 1.89 -10.60
N VAL A 318 14.49 0.93 -11.39
CA VAL A 318 15.68 1.08 -12.25
C VAL A 318 15.48 2.17 -13.31
N LEU A 319 14.29 2.23 -13.94
CA LEU A 319 13.96 3.27 -14.91
C LEU A 319 13.95 4.66 -14.27
N MET A 320 13.37 4.80 -13.06
CA MET A 320 13.38 6.06 -12.30
C MET A 320 14.80 6.51 -11.96
N LEU A 321 15.62 5.61 -11.39
CA LEU A 321 17.01 5.91 -11.05
C LEU A 321 17.82 6.33 -12.28
N SER A 322 17.61 5.64 -13.41
CA SER A 322 18.30 5.93 -14.66
C SER A 322 17.86 7.27 -15.26
N ALA A 323 16.55 7.58 -15.22
CA ALA A 323 15.99 8.82 -15.74
C ALA A 323 16.54 10.06 -15.05
N PHE A 324 16.82 9.97 -13.74
CA PHE A 324 17.39 11.06 -12.94
C PHE A 324 18.89 10.99 -12.73
N GLN A 325 19.58 9.99 -13.33
CA GLN A 325 21.00 9.73 -13.10
C GLN A 325 21.33 9.71 -11.60
N ALA A 326 20.47 9.03 -10.82
CA ALA A 326 20.54 9.01 -9.37
C ALA A 326 21.90 8.47 -8.90
N GLN A 327 22.61 9.28 -8.12
CA GLN A 327 23.86 8.88 -7.48
C GLN A 327 23.61 8.51 -6.03
N GLY A 328 24.24 7.44 -5.54
CA GLY A 328 24.11 7.03 -4.14
C GLY A 328 22.79 6.33 -3.78
N ILE A 329 21.93 6.05 -4.76
CA ILE A 329 20.64 5.35 -4.57
C ILE A 329 20.66 4.08 -5.41
N THR A 330 20.18 2.97 -4.86
CA THR A 330 20.20 1.67 -5.55
C THR A 330 18.80 1.07 -5.67
N ALA A 331 18.73 -0.08 -6.33
CA ALA A 331 17.53 -0.92 -6.42
C ALA A 331 17.68 -2.22 -5.61
N ASN A 332 18.57 -2.23 -4.62
CA ASN A 332 19.00 -3.46 -3.94
C ASN A 332 17.85 -4.13 -3.16
N ALA A 333 16.98 -3.35 -2.52
CA ALA A 333 15.84 -3.88 -1.76
C ALA A 333 14.83 -4.56 -2.68
N TRP A 334 14.64 -4.00 -3.89
CA TRP A 334 13.81 -4.58 -4.93
C TRP A 334 14.38 -5.90 -5.46
N LEU A 335 15.71 -6.02 -5.56
CA LEU A 335 16.38 -7.29 -5.89
C LEU A 335 16.18 -8.34 -4.78
N LEU A 336 16.35 -7.94 -3.52
CA LEU A 336 16.15 -8.82 -2.37
C LEU A 336 14.69 -9.29 -2.18
N LEU A 337 13.72 -8.62 -2.82
CA LEU A 337 12.32 -9.03 -2.84
C LEU A 337 12.06 -10.18 -3.83
N LEU A 338 12.92 -10.39 -4.84
CA LEU A 338 12.69 -11.40 -5.88
C LEU A 338 12.71 -12.84 -5.34
N PRO A 339 13.68 -13.27 -4.50
CA PRO A 339 13.67 -14.64 -3.98
C PRO A 339 12.40 -15.04 -3.20
N PRO A 340 11.89 -14.26 -2.23
CA PRO A 340 10.64 -14.60 -1.55
C PRO A 340 9.41 -14.57 -2.48
N ALA A 341 9.37 -13.69 -3.48
CA ALA A 341 8.28 -13.67 -4.47
C ALA A 341 8.30 -14.90 -5.39
N LEU A 342 9.49 -15.29 -5.87
CA LEU A 342 9.68 -16.45 -6.74
C LEU A 342 9.34 -17.76 -6.03
N THR A 343 9.84 -17.95 -4.81
CA THR A 343 9.57 -19.14 -4.00
C THR A 343 8.08 -19.28 -3.68
N LEU A 344 7.41 -18.18 -3.36
CA LEU A 344 5.96 -18.15 -3.20
C LEU A 344 5.23 -18.65 -4.46
N ASP A 345 5.58 -18.14 -5.65
CA ASP A 345 4.93 -18.52 -6.91
C ASP A 345 5.23 -19.94 -7.35
N VAL A 346 6.45 -20.43 -7.14
CA VAL A 346 6.80 -21.84 -7.38
C VAL A 346 5.92 -22.73 -6.51
N TRP A 347 5.78 -22.41 -5.21
CA TRP A 347 4.93 -23.18 -4.31
C TRP A 347 3.45 -23.12 -4.71
N TYR A 348 2.93 -21.93 -5.01
CA TYR A 348 1.56 -21.75 -5.50
C TYR A 348 1.31 -22.56 -6.77
N GLY A 349 2.24 -22.53 -7.73
CA GLY A 349 2.15 -23.28 -8.98
C GLY A 349 2.10 -24.80 -8.76
N LEU A 350 2.96 -25.34 -7.89
CA LEU A 350 2.97 -26.76 -7.54
C LEU A 350 1.69 -27.18 -6.82
N TRP A 351 1.25 -26.41 -5.82
CA TRP A 351 0.06 -26.72 -5.02
C TRP A 351 -1.23 -26.63 -5.84
N THR A 352 -1.40 -25.53 -6.58
CA THR A 352 -2.61 -25.27 -7.38
C THR A 352 -2.75 -26.29 -8.51
N ARG A 353 -1.66 -26.72 -9.15
CA ARG A 353 -1.71 -27.77 -10.19
C ARG A 353 -2.17 -29.12 -9.62
N ARG A 354 -1.87 -29.41 -8.36
CA ARG A 354 -2.25 -30.65 -7.69
C ARG A 354 -3.68 -30.63 -7.13
N THR A 355 -4.09 -29.49 -6.55
CA THR A 355 -5.34 -29.40 -5.77
C THR A 355 -6.44 -28.59 -6.46
N GLY A 356 -6.10 -27.74 -7.42
CA GLY A 356 -7.01 -26.75 -8.00
C GLY A 356 -7.26 -25.53 -7.11
N GLU A 357 -6.67 -25.48 -5.91
CA GLU A 357 -6.92 -24.46 -4.89
C GLU A 357 -5.64 -23.69 -4.53
N ALA A 358 -5.78 -22.61 -3.75
CA ALA A 358 -4.64 -21.91 -3.17
C ALA A 358 -4.05 -22.70 -2.00
N PRO A 359 -2.72 -22.67 -1.75
CA PRO A 359 -2.14 -23.27 -0.58
C PRO A 359 -2.70 -22.66 0.72
N PRO A 360 -2.72 -23.41 1.83
CA PRO A 360 -3.00 -22.84 3.13
C PRO A 360 -1.94 -21.79 3.49
N LEU A 361 -2.34 -20.76 4.25
CA LEU A 361 -1.49 -19.59 4.55
C LEU A 361 -0.12 -19.98 5.13
N TRP A 362 -0.08 -20.95 6.04
CA TRP A 362 1.18 -21.36 6.67
C TRP A 362 2.20 -21.88 5.66
N GLN A 363 1.78 -22.59 4.61
CA GLN A 363 2.71 -23.05 3.57
C GLN A 363 3.21 -21.89 2.71
N ALA A 364 2.34 -20.92 2.40
CA ALA A 364 2.75 -19.70 1.70
C ALA A 364 3.80 -18.93 2.50
N VAL A 365 3.60 -18.79 3.82
CA VAL A 365 4.55 -18.17 4.74
C VAL A 365 5.89 -18.92 4.76
N LEU A 366 5.87 -20.25 4.84
CA LEU A 366 7.10 -21.05 4.77
C LEU A 366 7.85 -20.87 3.44
N ALA A 367 7.13 -20.79 2.32
CA ALA A 367 7.75 -20.53 1.01
C ALA A 367 8.43 -19.15 0.98
N ILE A 368 7.76 -18.11 1.47
CA ILE A 368 8.31 -16.75 1.57
C ILE A 368 9.55 -16.72 2.45
N VAL A 369 9.52 -17.35 3.62
CA VAL A 369 10.64 -17.38 4.57
C VAL A 369 11.82 -18.18 3.99
N ALA A 370 11.55 -19.26 3.25
CA ALA A 370 12.60 -19.98 2.53
C ALA A 370 13.27 -19.09 1.48
N GLY A 371 12.51 -18.32 0.71
CA GLY A 371 13.07 -17.31 -0.20
C GLY A 371 13.81 -16.20 0.54
N MET A 372 13.34 -15.78 1.72
CA MET A 372 14.06 -14.81 2.55
C MET A 372 15.42 -15.35 3.01
N GLY A 373 15.53 -16.65 3.31
CA GLY A 373 16.81 -17.30 3.58
C GLY A 373 17.83 -17.13 2.45
N VAL A 374 17.38 -17.17 1.18
CA VAL A 374 18.23 -16.88 0.02
C VAL A 374 18.62 -15.41 -0.01
N SER A 375 17.68 -14.50 0.20
CA SER A 375 17.95 -13.05 0.23
C SER A 375 18.97 -12.65 1.33
N LEU A 376 18.96 -13.34 2.48
CA LEU A 376 19.95 -13.10 3.55
C LEU A 376 21.40 -13.40 3.11
N LEU A 377 21.61 -14.36 2.21
CA LEU A 377 22.96 -14.69 1.69
C LEU A 377 23.57 -13.54 0.87
N PHE A 378 22.72 -12.71 0.25
CA PHE A 378 23.16 -11.59 -0.59
C PHE A 378 23.19 -10.26 0.16
N MET A 379 22.57 -10.18 1.34
CA MET A 379 22.37 -8.93 2.06
C MET A 379 23.69 -8.18 2.34
N GLY A 380 24.72 -8.88 2.83
CA GLY A 380 26.03 -8.27 3.11
C GLY A 380 26.81 -7.81 1.86
N SER A 381 26.46 -8.32 0.67
CA SER A 381 27.06 -7.87 -0.61
C SER A 381 26.33 -6.67 -1.21
N LEU A 382 25.07 -6.47 -0.85
CA LEU A 382 24.20 -5.43 -1.41
C LEU A 382 24.04 -4.23 -0.47
N TYR A 383 24.31 -4.39 0.82
CA TYR A 383 24.08 -3.38 1.85
C TYR A 383 25.24 -3.30 2.83
N VAL A 384 25.44 -2.10 3.37
CA VAL A 384 26.16 -1.92 4.63
C VAL A 384 25.23 -2.41 5.74
N TYR A 385 25.31 -3.71 6.03
CA TYR A 385 24.44 -4.40 6.96
C TYR A 385 25.29 -5.17 7.98
N PRO A 386 24.82 -5.32 9.25
CA PRO A 386 25.48 -6.21 10.20
C PRO A 386 25.73 -7.59 9.59
N SER A 387 26.90 -8.17 9.86
CA SER A 387 27.25 -9.49 9.33
C SER A 387 26.19 -10.52 9.69
N VAL A 388 25.65 -11.22 8.68
CA VAL A 388 24.69 -12.30 8.89
C VAL A 388 25.45 -13.52 9.41
N THR A 389 25.33 -13.78 10.70
CA THR A 389 25.87 -14.96 11.38
C THR A 389 24.77 -15.97 11.62
N LEU A 390 25.10 -17.20 12.00
CA LEU A 390 24.07 -18.17 12.41
C LEU A 390 23.23 -17.65 13.60
N ALA A 391 23.87 -16.94 14.53
CA ALA A 391 23.22 -16.38 15.71
C ALA A 391 22.21 -15.26 15.35
N SER A 392 22.55 -14.39 14.39
CA SER A 392 21.64 -13.33 13.92
C SER A 392 20.62 -13.80 12.89
N ALA A 393 20.93 -14.83 12.10
CA ALA A 393 20.00 -15.38 11.11
C ALA A 393 18.73 -15.98 11.72
N VAL A 394 18.82 -16.59 12.92
CA VAL A 394 17.65 -17.17 13.60
C VAL A 394 16.59 -16.11 13.95
N PRO A 395 16.88 -15.02 14.69
CA PRO A 395 15.88 -13.98 14.96
C PRO A 395 15.42 -13.26 13.68
N MET A 396 16.29 -13.08 12.68
CA MET A 396 15.89 -12.56 11.36
C MET A 396 14.78 -13.43 10.74
N LEU A 397 14.98 -14.75 10.64
CA LEU A 397 14.00 -15.65 10.04
C LEU A 397 12.72 -15.77 10.87
N LEU A 398 12.82 -15.83 12.21
CA LEU A 398 11.65 -15.89 13.09
C LEU A 398 10.78 -14.63 12.98
N SER A 399 11.41 -13.45 12.96
CA SER A 399 10.69 -12.19 12.76
C SER A 399 10.07 -12.09 11.37
N SER A 400 10.75 -12.59 10.33
CA SER A 400 10.20 -12.73 8.97
C SER A 400 8.98 -13.64 8.93
N VAL A 401 8.94 -14.73 9.71
CA VAL A 401 7.74 -15.60 9.81
C VAL A 401 6.55 -14.80 10.36
N VAL A 402 6.73 -14.07 11.47
CA VAL A 402 5.66 -13.27 12.08
C VAL A 402 5.18 -12.18 11.12
N ALA A 403 6.12 -11.45 10.52
CA ALA A 403 5.84 -10.39 9.57
C ALA A 403 5.08 -10.90 8.34
N ALA A 404 5.55 -12.00 7.73
CA ALA A 404 4.91 -12.62 6.58
C ALA A 404 3.54 -13.21 6.92
N TRP A 405 3.33 -13.70 8.15
CA TRP A 405 2.03 -14.22 8.59
C TRP A 405 0.98 -13.11 8.67
N ILE A 406 1.31 -11.99 9.32
CA ILE A 406 0.39 -10.84 9.47
C ILE A 406 0.07 -10.25 8.09
N ALA A 407 1.11 -9.95 7.31
CA ALA A 407 0.98 -9.42 5.96
C ALA A 407 0.20 -10.36 5.05
N GLY A 408 0.52 -11.65 5.09
CA GLY A 408 -0.06 -12.64 4.21
C GLY A 408 -1.52 -12.94 4.51
N TRP A 409 -1.92 -12.96 5.79
CA TRP A 409 -3.33 -13.04 6.17
C TRP A 409 -4.12 -11.86 5.63
N LEU A 410 -3.61 -10.64 5.83
CA LEU A 410 -4.27 -9.42 5.39
C LEU A 410 -4.39 -9.38 3.86
N ALA A 411 -3.29 -9.62 3.15
CA ALA A 411 -3.24 -9.60 1.69
C ALA A 411 -4.10 -10.67 1.03
N ARG A 412 -4.10 -11.90 1.58
CA ARG A 412 -4.99 -12.97 1.12
C ARG A 412 -6.45 -12.57 1.30
N THR A 413 -6.81 -12.02 2.45
CA THR A 413 -8.19 -11.60 2.75
C THR A 413 -8.64 -10.50 1.78
N ILE A 414 -7.81 -9.48 1.57
CA ILE A 414 -8.10 -8.38 0.62
C ILE A 414 -8.16 -8.93 -0.81
N GLY A 415 -7.18 -9.71 -1.25
CA GLY A 415 -7.13 -10.26 -2.61
C GLY A 415 -8.30 -11.20 -2.91
N ASP A 416 -8.69 -12.05 -1.96
CA ASP A 416 -9.87 -12.91 -2.08
C ASP A 416 -11.16 -12.07 -2.17
N TYR A 417 -11.28 -11.02 -1.36
CA TYR A 417 -12.40 -10.08 -1.41
C TYR A 417 -12.49 -9.40 -2.78
N VAL A 418 -11.38 -8.85 -3.28
CA VAL A 418 -11.29 -8.17 -4.58
C VAL A 418 -11.66 -9.12 -5.73
N ALA A 419 -11.15 -10.36 -5.70
CA ALA A 419 -11.35 -11.32 -6.77
C ALA A 419 -12.76 -11.96 -6.77
N LEU A 420 -13.33 -12.23 -5.60
CA LEU A 420 -14.55 -13.06 -5.47
C LEU A 420 -15.73 -12.34 -4.83
N SER A 421 -15.54 -11.73 -3.66
CA SER A 421 -16.66 -11.22 -2.85
C SER A 421 -17.16 -9.86 -3.32
N ASN A 422 -16.32 -9.06 -3.98
CA ASN A 422 -16.65 -7.72 -4.44
C ASN A 422 -17.51 -7.68 -5.72
N LYS A 423 -18.26 -8.75 -6.03
CA LYS A 423 -19.09 -8.86 -7.23
C LYS A 423 -20.54 -8.46 -6.92
N GLN A 424 -20.72 -7.25 -6.40
CA GLN A 424 -22.04 -6.74 -6.06
C GLN A 424 -22.77 -6.25 -7.32
N ALA A 425 -23.81 -6.99 -7.72
CA ALA A 425 -24.64 -6.83 -8.92
C ALA A 425 -23.84 -6.96 -10.22
N ILE A 426 -24.05 -8.06 -10.95
CA ILE A 426 -23.57 -8.21 -12.32
C ILE A 426 -24.33 -7.18 -13.17
N VAL A 427 -23.74 -6.01 -13.36
CA VAL A 427 -24.10 -5.14 -14.47
C VAL A 427 -23.82 -5.93 -15.75
N GLU A 428 -24.71 -5.89 -16.73
CA GLU A 428 -24.50 -6.58 -18.01
C GLU A 428 -23.11 -6.21 -18.56
N ALA A 429 -22.21 -7.19 -18.60
CA ALA A 429 -20.79 -6.99 -18.91
C ALA A 429 -20.54 -6.44 -20.33
N ARG A 430 -21.59 -6.30 -21.16
CA ARG A 430 -21.53 -5.83 -22.54
C ARG A 430 -21.10 -4.38 -22.70
N GLU A 431 -21.19 -3.54 -21.66
CA GLU A 431 -20.87 -2.11 -21.78
C GLU A 431 -19.40 -1.72 -21.52
N ALA A 432 -18.59 -2.60 -20.93
CA ALA A 432 -17.20 -2.27 -20.59
C ALA A 432 -16.30 -2.24 -21.83
N ARG A 433 -15.66 -1.10 -22.10
CA ARG A 433 -14.72 -0.93 -23.22
C ARG A 433 -13.32 -1.31 -22.77
N TRP A 434 -12.98 -2.59 -22.82
CA TRP A 434 -11.71 -3.12 -22.31
C TRP A 434 -10.47 -2.39 -22.86
N TRP A 435 -10.49 -1.97 -24.12
CA TRP A 435 -9.40 -1.24 -24.80
C TRP A 435 -9.17 0.18 -24.27
N LEU A 436 -10.15 0.79 -23.61
CA LEU A 436 -10.03 2.15 -23.07
C LEU A 436 -8.99 2.20 -21.92
N SER A 437 -8.91 1.13 -21.14
CA SER A 437 -8.00 1.04 -19.99
C SER A 437 -6.53 1.21 -20.39
N PRO A 438 -5.95 0.39 -21.29
CA PRO A 438 -4.55 0.56 -21.69
C PRO A 438 -4.27 1.92 -22.35
N LEU A 439 -5.24 2.48 -23.09
CA LEU A 439 -5.09 3.81 -23.69
C LEU A 439 -4.95 4.91 -22.62
N VAL A 440 -5.84 4.94 -21.61
CA VAL A 440 -5.77 5.93 -20.53
C VAL A 440 -4.44 5.83 -19.78
N PHE A 441 -3.97 4.61 -19.51
CA PHE A 441 -2.67 4.41 -18.86
C PHE A 441 -1.48 4.82 -19.74
N ALA A 442 -1.53 4.55 -21.03
CA ALA A 442 -0.49 5.00 -21.97
C ALA A 442 -0.41 6.53 -22.03
N LEU A 443 -1.56 7.22 -22.08
CA LEU A 443 -1.63 8.68 -22.05
C LEU A 443 -1.12 9.25 -20.72
N ALA A 444 -1.51 8.64 -19.58
CA ALA A 444 -1.02 9.05 -18.27
C ALA A 444 0.49 8.85 -18.13
N ALA A 445 1.01 7.70 -18.58
CA ALA A 445 2.45 7.41 -18.57
C ALA A 445 3.23 8.39 -19.46
N ALA A 446 2.72 8.71 -20.66
CA ALA A 446 3.33 9.68 -21.55
C ALA A 446 3.37 11.08 -20.92
N PHE A 447 2.27 11.51 -20.27
CA PHE A 447 2.23 12.78 -19.54
C PHE A 447 3.21 12.81 -18.36
N ILE A 448 3.25 11.76 -17.55
CA ILE A 448 4.18 11.64 -16.41
C ILE A 448 5.62 11.73 -16.89
N ALA A 449 5.99 10.95 -17.91
CA ALA A 449 7.33 10.97 -18.48
C ALA A 449 7.69 12.35 -19.04
N TRP A 450 6.79 12.97 -19.80
CA TRP A 450 6.98 14.34 -20.31
C TRP A 450 7.19 15.34 -19.17
N PHE A 451 6.34 15.31 -18.14
CA PHE A 451 6.40 16.22 -17.01
C PHE A 451 7.71 16.07 -16.22
N MET A 452 8.19 14.84 -16.04
CA MET A 452 9.46 14.57 -15.36
C MET A 452 10.66 15.02 -16.20
N VAL A 453 10.69 14.72 -17.49
CA VAL A 453 11.82 15.06 -18.37
C VAL A 453 11.92 16.58 -18.60
N THR A 454 10.81 17.29 -18.52
CA THR A 454 10.77 18.76 -18.68
C THR A 454 10.88 19.52 -17.35
N ALA A 455 10.96 18.81 -16.23
CA ALA A 455 11.14 19.42 -14.93
C ALA A 455 12.56 19.96 -14.76
N ALA A 456 12.68 21.27 -14.57
CA ALA A 456 13.95 21.87 -14.18
C ALA A 456 14.34 21.38 -12.76
N PRO A 457 15.63 21.08 -12.51
CA PRO A 457 16.10 20.82 -11.17
C PRO A 457 15.87 22.04 -10.27
N PRO A 458 15.80 21.85 -8.93
CA PRO A 458 15.71 22.97 -8.01
C PRO A 458 16.91 23.92 -8.20
N ILE A 459 16.66 25.22 -8.08
CA ILE A 459 17.72 26.24 -8.11
C ILE A 459 18.41 26.20 -6.74
N LEU A 460 19.71 25.87 -6.73
CA LEU A 460 20.55 25.80 -5.54
C LEU A 460 20.95 27.19 -5.01
#